data_AF-A0A6I3LE01-F1
#
_entry.id   AF-A0A6I3LE01-F1
#
_cell.length_a   1.000
_cell.length_b   1.000
_cell.length_c   1.000
_cell.angle_alpha   90.00
_cell.angle_beta   90.00
_cell.angle_gamma   90.00
#
_symmetry.space_group_name_H-M   'P 1'
#
loop_
_entity.id
_entity.type
_entity.pdbx_description
1 polymer ?
#
loop_
_entity_poly.entity_id
_entity_poly.type
_entity_poly.pdbx_seq_one_letter_code
_entity_poly.pdbx_strand_id
1 'polypeptide(L)' 'MKVAAISGYKPFEIGLFKKNDPAVEYIKKAIRKELEQLLEEGLEWVLISGQLGTELWAAEV' A
#
# COMPACT_ATOMS: atom_id res chain seq x y z
N MET A 1 -7.80 -13.25 8.33
CA MET A 1 -7.17 -12.37 9.35
C MET A 1 -8.01 -11.11 9.46
N LYS A 2 -8.51 -10.68 10.64
CA LYS A 2 -9.46 -9.55 10.71
C LYS A 2 -8.83 -8.16 10.49
N VAL A 3 -7.63 -7.92 11.03
CA VAL A 3 -6.94 -6.63 10.95
C VAL A 3 -5.51 -6.85 10.44
N ALA A 4 -5.11 -6.10 9.41
CA ALA A 4 -3.75 -6.09 8.87
C ALA A 4 -3.11 -4.71 9.05
N ALA A 5 -1.88 -4.66 9.57
CA ALA A 5 -1.08 -3.45 9.58
C ALA A 5 -0.24 -3.38 8.29
N ILE A 6 -0.26 -2.25 7.61
CA ILE A 6 0.57 -2.01 6.43
C ILE A 6 1.61 -0.95 6.78
N SER A 7 2.86 -1.25 6.45
CA SER A 7 3.97 -0.29 6.49
C SER A 7 4.92 -0.58 5.32
N GLY A 8 5.86 0.34 5.09
CA GLY A 8 6.83 0.19 4.02
C GLY A 8 7.63 1.45 3.75
N TYR A 9 8.24 1.48 2.58
CA TYR A 9 9.19 2.52 2.20
C TYR A 9 8.53 3.89 2.00
N LYS A 10 9.23 4.93 2.43
CA LYS A 10 8.98 6.32 2.03
C LYS A 10 9.43 6.51 0.59
N PRO A 11 8.84 7.47 -0.15
CA PRO A 11 9.14 7.65 -1.56
C PRO A 11 10.65 7.86 -1.84
N PHE A 12 11.34 8.61 -0.97
CA PHE A 12 12.78 8.89 -1.14
C PHE A 12 13.68 7.67 -0.91
N GLU A 13 13.25 6.65 -0.17
CA GLU A 13 14.04 5.43 0.08
C GLU A 13 14.13 4.55 -1.16
N ILE A 14 13.15 4.70 -2.08
CA ILE A 14 13.06 3.97 -3.33
C ILE A 14 13.17 4.89 -4.56
N GLY A 15 13.63 6.12 -4.38
CA GLY A 15 13.90 7.06 -5.48
C GLY A 15 12.67 7.62 -6.20
N LEU A 16 11.49 7.57 -5.58
CA LEU A 16 10.25 8.12 -6.14
C LEU A 16 10.01 9.55 -5.62
N PHE A 17 10.17 10.54 -6.51
CA PHE A 17 10.02 11.96 -6.15
C PHE A 17 8.81 12.62 -6.82
N LYS A 18 8.29 12.01 -7.88
CA LYS A 18 7.15 12.53 -8.64
C LYS A 18 5.89 11.74 -8.28
N LYS A 19 4.78 12.45 -8.11
CA LYS A 19 3.48 11.82 -7.80
C LYS A 19 2.97 10.91 -8.93
N ASN A 20 3.26 11.27 -10.18
CA ASN A 20 2.79 10.55 -11.37
C ASN A 20 3.87 9.62 -11.94
N ASP A 21 4.76 9.09 -11.09
CA ASP A 21 5.75 8.13 -11.54
C ASP A 21 5.04 6.80 -11.88
N PRO A 22 5.27 6.22 -13.07
CA PRO A 22 4.61 4.97 -13.47
C PRO A 22 4.91 3.81 -12.51
N ALA A 23 6.03 3.84 -11.77
CA ALA A 23 6.32 2.85 -10.75
C ALA A 23 5.27 2.81 -9.63
N VAL A 24 4.65 3.96 -9.29
CA VAL A 24 3.60 4.04 -8.27
C VAL A 24 2.38 3.22 -8.68
N GLU A 25 2.03 3.20 -9.96
CA GLU A 25 0.92 2.40 -10.49
C GLU A 25 1.17 0.90 -10.30
N TYR A 26 2.41 0.45 -10.54
CA TYR A 26 2.77 -0.96 -10.30
C TYR A 26 2.80 -1.32 -8.81
N ILE A 27 3.28 -0.41 -7.96
CA ILE A 27 3.23 -0.59 -6.50
C ILE A 27 1.79 -0.74 -6.02
N LYS A 28 0.91 0.17 -6.44
CA LYS A 28 -0.52 0.12 -6.12
C LYS A 28 -1.19 -1.16 -6.62
N LYS A 29 -0.84 -1.60 -7.83
CA LYS A 29 -1.35 -2.86 -8.39
C LYS A 29 -0.92 -4.07 -7.56
N ALA A 30 0.32 -4.08 -7.06
CA ALA A 30 0.81 -5.14 -6.18
C ALA A 30 0.09 -5.12 -4.82
N ILE A 31 -0.06 -3.94 -4.21
CA ILE A 31 -0.78 -3.78 -2.94
C ILE A 31 -2.24 -4.24 -3.08
N ARG A 32 -2.95 -3.81 -4.14
CA ARG A 32 -4.33 -4.24 -4.42
C ARG A 32 -4.42 -5.76 -4.48
N LYS A 33 -3.53 -6.42 -5.23
CA LYS A 33 -3.54 -7.87 -5.38
C LYS A 33 -3.40 -8.59 -4.03
N GLU A 34 -2.50 -8.11 -3.17
CA GLU A 34 -2.31 -8.68 -1.84
C GLU A 34 -3.54 -8.46 -0.96
N LEU A 35 -4.12 -7.25 -0.97
CA LEU A 35 -5.34 -6.95 -0.23
C LEU A 35 -6.52 -7.81 -0.68
N GLU A 36 -6.68 -8.05 -1.99
CA GLU A 36 -7.71 -8.93 -2.53
C GLU A 36 -7.56 -10.37 -1.99
N GLN A 37 -6.34 -10.90 -1.94
CA GLN A 37 -6.07 -12.21 -1.35
C GLN A 37 -6.40 -12.23 0.15
N LEU A 38 -6.00 -11.20 0.89
CA LEU A 38 -6.33 -11.09 2.31
C LEU A 38 -7.83 -10.94 2.57
N LEU A 39 -8.56 -10.26 1.68
CA LEU A 39 -10.03 -10.15 1.73
C LEU A 39 -10.70 -11.51 1.57
N GLU A 40 -10.22 -12.36 0.66
CA GLU A 40 -10.69 -13.76 0.54
C GLU A 40 -10.44 -14.56 1.83
N GLU A 41 -9.38 -14.22 2.57
CA GLU A 41 -9.04 -14.81 3.87
C GLU A 41 -9.72 -14.11 5.07
N GLY A 42 -10.68 -13.21 4.83
CA GLY A 42 -11.50 -12.55 5.85
C GLY A 42 -10.86 -11.32 6.48
N LEU A 43 -10.13 -10.51 5.70
CA LEU A 43 -9.70 -9.16 6.06
C LEU A 43 -10.90 -8.22 6.22
N GLU A 44 -10.90 -7.44 7.31
CA GLU A 44 -11.93 -6.44 7.60
C GLU A 44 -11.33 -5.03 7.70
N TRP A 45 -10.13 -4.90 8.29
CA TRP A 45 -9.48 -3.60 8.52
C TRP A 45 -8.03 -3.57 8.08
N VAL A 46 -7.63 -2.46 7.46
CA VAL A 46 -6.25 -2.08 7.21
C VAL A 46 -5.88 -0.93 8.14
N LEU A 47 -4.75 -1.05 8.85
CA LEU A 47 -4.22 -0.03 9.75
C LEU A 47 -2.92 0.55 9.19
N ILE A 48 -2.86 1.88 9.12
CA ILE A 48 -1.67 2.65 8.75
C ILE A 48 -1.42 3.78 9.76
N SER A 49 -0.19 4.30 9.78
CA SER A 49 0.23 5.44 10.61
C SER A 49 0.12 6.79 9.88
N GLY A 50 -0.12 6.76 8.56
CA GLY A 50 -0.20 7.96 7.72
C GLY A 50 1.14 8.36 7.08
N GLN A 51 2.12 7.47 7.06
CA GLN A 51 3.42 7.73 6.47
C GLN A 51 3.34 7.93 4.95
N LEU A 52 3.99 8.98 4.42
CA LEU A 52 4.15 9.16 2.97
C LEU A 52 4.83 7.93 2.35
N GLY A 53 4.35 7.48 1.19
CA GLY A 53 4.87 6.30 0.49
C GLY A 53 3.91 5.13 0.59
N THR A 54 4.44 3.94 0.88
CA THR A 54 3.69 2.67 0.83
C THR A 54 2.38 2.70 1.61
N GLU A 55 2.35 3.31 2.81
CA GLU A 55 1.14 3.36 3.63
C GLU A 55 0.01 4.14 2.98
N LEU A 56 0.29 5.37 2.52
CA LEU A 56 -0.73 6.15 1.83
C LEU A 56 -1.12 5.54 0.49
N TRP A 57 -0.19 4.94 -0.25
CA TRP A 57 -0.53 4.22 -1.48
C TRP A 57 -1.43 3.02 -1.23
N ALA A 58 -1.28 2.35 -0.09
CA ALA A 58 -2.18 1.28 0.32
C ALA A 58 -3.59 1.77 0.69
N ALA A 59 -3.71 2.96 1.28
CA ALA A 59 -5.01 3.57 1.57
C ALA A 59 -5.72 4.13 0.33
N GLU A 60 -4.99 4.36 -0.77
CA GLU A 60 -5.53 4.88 -2.03
C GLU A 60 -6.09 3.80 -2.97
N VAL A 61 -5.90 2.50 -2.67
CA VAL A 61 -6.29 1.37 -3.53
C VAL A 61 -7.51 0.62 -3.04
#